data_AF-A0A645EKV5-F1
#
_entry.id   AF-A0A645EKV5-F1
#
_cell.length_a   1.000
_cell.length_b   1.000
_cell.length_c   1.000
_cell.angle_alpha   90.00
_cell.angle_beta   90.00
_cell.angle_gamma   90.00
#
_symmetry.space_group_name_H-M   'P 1'
#
loop_
_entity.id
_entity.type
_entity.pdbx_description
1 polymer ?
#
loop_
_entity_poly.entity_id
_entity_poly.type
_entity_poly.pdbx_seq_one_letter_code
_entity_poly.pdbx_strand_id
1 'polypeptide(L)' 'MEDFNQLKRKLDEMSVQELYEYVKENYPEDEELALGSKKIVIRKVMNFERNKLNELEKADQ' A
#
# COMPACT_ATOMS: atom_id res chain seq x y z
N MET A 1 -2.26 -11.24 9.50
CA MET A 1 -3.52 -11.02 8.73
C MET A 1 -4.32 -9.81 9.27
N GLU A 2 -4.27 -9.56 10.58
CA GLU A 2 -4.92 -8.40 11.24
C GLU A 2 -4.39 -7.05 10.73
N ASP A 3 -3.07 -6.93 10.49
CA ASP A 3 -2.46 -5.70 9.97
C ASP A 3 -2.93 -5.29 8.57
N PHE A 4 -3.13 -6.25 7.66
CA PHE A 4 -3.59 -5.95 6.30
C PHE A 4 -5.01 -5.40 6.28
N ASN A 5 -5.89 -5.92 7.15
CA ASN A 5 -7.26 -5.43 7.23
C ASN A 5 -7.32 -4.02 7.82
N GLN A 6 -6.45 -3.72 8.79
CA GLN A 6 -6.33 -2.38 9.36
C GLN A 6 -5.75 -1.39 8.35
N LEU A 7 -4.68 -1.77 7.64
CA LEU A 7 -4.12 -0.95 6.57
C LEU A 7 -5.17 -0.64 5.51
N LYS A 8 -5.90 -1.66 5.03
CA LYS A 8 -6.95 -1.46 4.04
C LYS A 8 -8.01 -0.47 4.50
N ARG A 9 -8.49 -0.59 5.76
CA ARG A 9 -9.47 0.34 6.33
C ARG A 9 -8.93 1.76 6.37
N LYS A 10 -7.71 1.96 6.86
CA LYS A 10 -7.03 3.26 6.89
C LYS A 10 -6.98 3.89 5.49
N LEU A 11 -6.58 3.13 4.48
CA LEU A 11 -6.49 3.61 3.09
C LEU A 11 -7.87 3.91 2.47
N ASP A 12 -8.89 3.11 2.81
CA ASP A 12 -10.27 3.34 2.34
C ASP A 12 -10.89 4.60 2.97
N GLU A 13 -10.53 4.95 4.20
CA GLU A 13 -11.03 6.13 4.93
C GLU A 13 -10.40 7.45 4.46
N MET A 14 -9.19 7.41 3.89
CA MET A 14 -8.50 8.59 3.35
C MET A 14 -9.23 9.20 2.15
N SER A 15 -9.19 10.53 2.02
CA SER A 15 -9.49 11.22 0.77
C SER A 15 -8.49 10.85 -0.33
N VAL A 16 -8.78 11.24 -1.57
CA VAL A 16 -7.86 11.01 -2.70
C VAL A 16 -6.53 11.72 -2.47
N GLN A 17 -6.57 12.94 -1.91
CA GLN A 17 -5.38 13.73 -1.65
C GLN A 17 -4.54 13.12 -0.52
N GLU A 18 -5.18 12.76 0.61
CA GLU A 18 -4.49 12.10 1.73
C GLU A 18 -3.87 10.77 1.30
N LEU A 19 -4.54 10.00 0.44
CA LEU A 19 -3.99 8.76 -0.09
C LEU A 19 -2.75 9.01 -0.96
N TYR A 20 -2.77 10.06 -1.77
CA TYR A 20 -1.63 10.42 -2.61
C TYR A 20 -0.42 10.86 -1.78
N GLU A 21 -0.65 11.73 -0.79
CA GLU A 21 0.39 12.18 0.15
C GLU A 21 0.94 11.00 0.97
N TYR A 22 0.07 10.14 1.49
CA TYR A 22 0.46 8.92 2.19
C TYR A 22 1.38 8.04 1.33
N VAL A 23 1.03 7.80 0.06
CA VAL A 23 1.84 6.94 -0.81
C VAL A 23 3.20 7.57 -1.08
N LYS A 24 3.27 8.89 -1.31
CA LYS A 24 4.54 9.60 -1.52
C LYS A 24 5.48 9.53 -0.32
N GLU A 25 4.93 9.66 0.89
CA GLU A 25 5.74 9.66 2.11
C GLU A 25 6.22 8.24 2.49
N ASN A 26 5.38 7.23 2.27
CA ASN A 26 5.66 5.86 2.73
C ASN A 26 6.35 4.99 1.67
N TYR A 27 6.19 5.31 0.38
CA TYR A 27 6.78 4.58 -0.74
C TYR A 27 7.48 5.53 -1.72
N PRO A 28 8.48 6.31 -1.25
CA PRO A 28 9.14 7.31 -2.09
C PRO A 28 9.89 6.72 -3.29
N GLU A 29 10.25 5.44 -3.25
CA GLU A 29 10.95 4.74 -4.33
C GLU A 29 10.00 4.15 -5.40
N ASP A 30 8.69 4.12 -5.12
CA ASP A 30 7.68 3.46 -5.96
C ASP A 30 6.55 4.44 -6.35
N GLU A 31 6.90 5.50 -7.08
CA GLU A 31 5.95 6.53 -7.53
C GLU A 31 4.75 5.96 -8.31
N GLU A 32 4.94 4.83 -9.00
CA GLU A 32 3.90 4.09 -9.72
C GLU A 32 2.72 3.66 -8.83
N LEU A 33 2.94 3.49 -7.52
CA LEU A 33 1.88 3.15 -6.56
C LEU A 33 0.82 4.26 -6.47
N ALA A 34 1.22 5.52 -6.65
CA ALA A 34 0.35 6.69 -6.51
C ALA A 34 -0.53 6.95 -7.76
N LEU A 35 -0.27 6.25 -8.86
CA LEU A 35 -0.95 6.48 -10.14
C LEU A 35 -2.27 5.70 -10.26
N GLY A 36 -3.34 6.44 -10.58
CA GLY A 36 -4.65 5.90 -10.95
C GLY A 36 -5.79 6.42 -10.06
N SER A 37 -6.95 5.79 -10.17
CA SER A 37 -8.07 6.09 -9.26
C SER A 37 -7.78 5.57 -7.85
N LYS A 38 -8.43 6.15 -6.84
CA LYS A 38 -8.28 5.75 -5.42
C LYS A 38 -8.29 4.22 -5.24
N LYS A 39 -9.27 3.53 -5.82
CA LYS A 39 -9.40 2.06 -5.73
C LYS A 39 -8.20 1.32 -6.32
N ILE A 40 -7.61 1.84 -7.40
CA ILE A 40 -6.42 1.25 -8.03
C ILE A 40 -5.19 1.48 -7.15
N VAL A 41 -5.01 2.69 -6.62
CA VAL A 41 -3.90 3.02 -5.71
C VAL A 41 -3.93 2.13 -4.46
N ILE A 42 -5.08 2.01 -3.80
CA ILE A 42 -5.25 1.13 -2.62
C ILE A 42 -4.88 -0.32 -2.99
N ARG A 43 -5.34 -0.83 -4.15
CA ARG A 43 -5.00 -2.17 -4.59
C ARG A 43 -3.49 -2.36 -4.81
N LYS A 44 -2.83 -1.38 -5.44
CA LYS A 44 -1.39 -1.41 -5.68
C LYS A 44 -0.61 -1.47 -4.36
N VAL A 45 -0.91 -0.58 -3.41
CA VAL A 45 -0.30 -0.56 -2.07
C VAL A 45 -0.50 -1.89 -1.34
N MET A 46 -1.73 -2.41 -1.32
CA MET A 46 -2.03 -3.68 -0.66
C MET A 46 -1.28 -4.87 -1.28
N ASN A 47 -1.09 -4.87 -2.60
CA ASN A 47 -0.32 -5.90 -3.29
C ASN A 47 1.18 -5.78 -3.00
N PHE A 48 1.70 -4.55 -2.98
CA PHE A 48 3.10 -4.28 -2.65
C PHE A 48 3.45 -4.83 -1.26
N GLU A 49 2.66 -4.47 -0.25
CA GLU A 49 2.88 -4.94 1.13
C GLU A 49 2.80 -6.46 1.24
N ARG A 50 1.88 -7.12 0.52
CA ARG A 50 1.83 -8.59 0.49
C ARG A 50 3.08 -9.20 -0.12
N ASN A 51 3.54 -8.64 -1.24
CA ASN A 51 4.74 -9.14 -1.90
C ASN A 51 5.96 -8.98 -1.00
N LYS A 52 6.11 -7.82 -0.35
CA LYS A 52 7.17 -7.56 0.62
C LYS A 52 7.16 -8.56 1.78
N LEU A 53 5.99 -8.84 2.36
CA LEU A 53 5.87 -9.86 3.41
C LEU A 53 6.31 -11.25 2.89
N ASN A 54 5.83 -11.65 1.72
CA ASN A 54 6.18 -12.94 1.12
C ASN A 54 7.68 -13.05 0.80
N GLU A 55 8.33 -11.94 0.42
CA GLU A 55 9.77 -11.90 0.18
C GLU A 55 10.57 -12.03 1.47
N LEU A 56 10.14 -11.35 2.54
CA LEU A 56 10.75 -11.48 3.87
C LEU A 56 10.61 -12.92 4.40
N GLU A 57 9.41 -13.52 4.30
CA GLU A 57 9.19 -14.91 4.71
C GLU A 57 10.06 -15.91 3.93
N LYS A 58 10.36 -15.63 2.66
CA LYS A 58 11.27 -16.46 1.84
C LYS A 58 12.74 -16.23 2.16
N ALA A 59 13.12 -15.01 2.56
CA ALA A 59 14.50 -14.68 2.93
C ALA A 59 14.91 -15.31 4.27
N ASP A 60 13.94 -15.59 5.14
CA ASP A 60 14.13 -16.28 6.42
C ASP A 60 14.15 -17.83 6.30
N GLN A 61 14.05 -18.39 5.08
CA GLN A 61 14.12 -19.83 4.78
C GLN A 61 15.45 -20.23 4.12
#